data_AF-M1D7V2-F1
#
_entry.id   AF-M1D7V2-F1
#
_cell.length_a   1.000
_cell.length_b   1.000
_cell.length_c   1.000
_cell.angle_alpha   90.00
_cell.angle_beta   90.00
_cell.angle_gamma   90.00
#
_symmetry.space_group_name_H-M   'P 1'
#
loop_
_entity.id
_entity.type
_entity.pdbx_description
1 polymer ?
#
loop_
_entity_poly.entity_id
_entity_poly.type
_entity_poly.pdbx_seq_one_letter_code
_entity_poly.pdbx_strand_id
1 'polypeptide(L)'
;MALPIVEEENIIRPVANFTPSLWGDRFLSFSIDNRVAQKYAQEIEALKEETRSMLLAITGRKLVEKLNFIDVIERLGIAYHYEKEIDEILYRIYNENSKFEGDEYNDLCICALQFRLLRQHGYNISLSKY
;
A
#
# COMPACT_ATOMS: atom_id res chain seq x y z
N MET A 1 14.32 -2.50 73.75
CA MET A 1 14.73 -2.83 72.36
C MET A 1 14.43 -1.62 71.50
N ALA A 2 15.44 -0.99 70.91
CA ALA A 2 15.27 0.14 69.98
C ALA A 2 15.17 -0.41 68.55
N LEU A 3 14.25 0.13 67.75
CA LEU A 3 14.06 -0.23 66.34
C LEU A 3 15.17 0.37 65.47
N PRO A 4 15.62 -0.31 64.40
CA PRO A 4 16.69 0.20 63.55
C PRO A 4 16.20 1.38 62.71
N ILE A 5 17.04 2.41 62.60
CA ILE A 5 16.80 3.57 61.73
C ILE A 5 17.06 3.10 60.29
N VAL A 6 16.04 3.16 59.45
CA VAL A 6 16.17 2.93 58.01
C VAL A 6 16.62 4.26 57.41
N GLU A 7 17.87 4.34 56.95
CA GLU A 7 18.35 5.49 56.18
C GLU A 7 17.67 5.45 54.79
N GLU A 8 16.77 6.40 54.53
CA GLU A 8 16.20 6.58 53.19
C GLU A 8 17.28 7.08 52.23
N GLU A 9 17.80 6.18 51.39
CA GLU A 9 18.69 6.55 50.29
C GLU A 9 17.97 7.53 49.35
N ASN A 10 18.48 8.75 49.26
CA ASN A 10 17.95 9.79 48.39
C ASN A 10 18.27 9.46 46.92
N ILE A 11 17.31 8.87 46.20
CA ILE A 11 17.46 8.54 44.78
C ILE A 11 17.31 9.83 43.94
N ILE A 12 18.43 10.34 43.41
CA ILE A 12 18.45 11.51 42.51
C ILE A 12 18.16 11.06 41.07
N ARG A 13 17.05 11.54 40.47
CA ARG A 13 16.71 11.28 39.06
C ARG A 13 17.28 12.37 38.13
N PRO A 14 17.86 12.03 36.98
CA PRO A 14 18.30 13.00 35.98
C PRO A 14 17.13 13.81 35.40
N VAL A 15 17.37 15.09 35.10
CA VAL A 15 16.39 15.97 34.45
C VAL A 15 16.26 15.60 32.97
N ALA A 16 15.04 15.35 32.51
CA ALA A 16 14.75 15.09 31.11
C ALA A 16 14.87 16.38 30.28
N ASN A 17 15.57 16.31 29.14
CA ASN A 17 15.73 17.41 28.19
C ASN A 17 15.18 17.04 26.80
N PHE A 18 14.02 16.38 26.78
CA PHE A 18 13.35 16.01 25.53
C PHE A 18 12.59 17.21 24.96
N THR A 19 12.60 17.34 23.63
CA THR A 19 11.78 18.35 22.95
C THR A 19 10.29 18.04 23.13
N PRO A 20 9.46 19.07 23.39
CA PRO A 20 8.02 18.87 23.55
C PRO A 20 7.37 18.41 22.24
N SER A 21 6.15 17.87 22.36
CA SER A 21 5.34 17.48 21.19
C SER A 21 5.06 18.68 20.30
N LEU A 22 5.29 18.52 18.99
CA LEU A 22 4.93 19.51 17.97
C LEU A 22 3.41 19.70 17.83
N TRP A 23 2.64 18.71 18.27
CA TRP A 23 1.21 18.62 17.98
C TRP A 23 0.34 19.06 19.16
N GLY A 24 0.87 18.96 20.39
CA GLY A 24 0.11 19.20 21.61
C GLY A 24 -1.24 18.49 21.55
N ASP A 25 -2.31 19.26 21.75
CA ASP A 25 -3.67 18.76 21.81
C ASP A 25 -4.44 18.86 20.49
N ARG A 26 -3.77 19.27 19.39
CA ARG A 26 -4.42 19.60 18.10
C ARG A 26 -5.30 18.48 17.54
N PHE A 27 -4.94 17.22 17.82
CA PHE A 27 -5.66 16.05 17.34
C PHE A 27 -6.57 15.40 18.40
N LEU A 28 -6.70 15.98 19.60
CA LEU A 28 -7.55 15.42 20.66
C LEU A 28 -9.05 15.58 20.37
N SER A 29 -9.43 16.59 19.58
CA SER A 29 -10.81 16.81 19.17
C SER A 29 -10.93 16.87 17.65
N PHE A 30 -11.81 16.06 17.10
CA PHE A 30 -12.16 16.07 15.68
C PHE A 30 -13.69 16.02 15.55
N SER A 31 -14.23 16.85 14.65
CA SER A 31 -15.64 16.82 14.28
C SER A 31 -15.73 16.65 12.77
N ILE A 32 -16.53 15.66 12.35
CA ILE A 32 -16.75 15.36 10.95
C ILE A 32 -18.00 16.08 10.45
N ASP A 33 -17.89 16.74 9.29
CA ASP A 33 -19.06 17.21 8.57
C ASP A 33 -19.70 16.01 7.85
N ASN A 34 -20.75 15.47 8.47
CA ASN A 34 -21.48 14.32 7.94
C ASN A 34 -22.06 14.56 6.53
N ARG A 35 -22.41 15.80 6.16
CA ARG A 35 -22.95 16.11 4.83
C ARG A 35 -21.87 15.98 3.77
N VAL A 36 -20.69 16.53 4.07
CA VAL A 36 -19.52 16.43 3.20
C VAL A 36 -19.04 14.98 3.09
N ALA A 37 -18.96 14.27 4.22
CA ALA A 37 -18.56 12.87 4.24
C ALA A 37 -19.52 11.99 3.41
N GLN A 38 -20.83 12.19 3.54
CA GLN A 38 -21.83 11.44 2.77
C GLN A 38 -21.73 11.72 1.27
N LYS A 39 -21.51 12.98 0.88
CA LYS A 39 -21.30 13.35 -0.53
C LYS A 39 -20.07 12.63 -1.11
N TYR A 40 -18.94 12.65 -0.41
CA TYR A 40 -17.74 11.95 -0.84
C TYR A 40 -17.94 10.44 -0.90
N ALA A 41 -18.63 9.84 0.07
CA ALA A 41 -18.92 8.41 0.05
C ALA A 41 -19.71 8.00 -1.20
N GLN A 42 -20.71 8.79 -1.61
CA GLN A 42 -21.48 8.52 -2.83
C GLN A 42 -20.62 8.61 -4.10
N GLU A 43 -19.76 9.62 -4.19
CA GLU A 43 -18.85 9.80 -5.33
C GLU A 43 -17.79 8.69 -5.38
N ILE A 44 -17.25 8.28 -4.23
CA ILE A 44 -16.30 7.18 -4.10
C ILE A 44 -16.91 5.87 -4.60
N GLU A 45 -18.16 5.55 -4.26
CA GLU A 45 -18.79 4.32 -4.76
C GLU A 45 -18.92 4.32 -6.28
N ALA A 46 -19.29 5.45 -6.90
CA ALA A 46 -19.36 5.56 -8.35
C ALA A 46 -17.99 5.38 -9.02
N LEU A 47 -16.96 6.09 -8.52
CA LEU A 47 -15.58 5.98 -9.01
C LEU A 47 -14.99 4.58 -8.78
N LYS A 48 -15.45 3.90 -7.72
CA LYS A 48 -15.00 2.54 -7.40
C LYS A 48 -15.44 1.56 -8.48
N GLU A 49 -16.71 1.61 -8.88
CA GLU A 49 -17.23 0.77 -9.96
C GLU A 49 -16.65 1.15 -11.33
N GLU A 50 -16.40 2.43 -11.59
CA GLU A 50 -15.73 2.88 -12.81
C GLU A 50 -14.32 2.29 -12.91
N THR A 51 -13.55 2.37 -11.83
CA THR A 51 -12.19 1.80 -11.77
C THR A 51 -12.20 0.28 -11.87
N ARG A 52 -13.17 -0.40 -11.26
CA ARG A 52 -13.37 -1.85 -11.44
C ARG A 52 -13.67 -2.19 -12.90
N SER A 53 -14.51 -1.40 -13.57
CA SER A 53 -14.81 -1.59 -14.99
C SER A 53 -13.56 -1.38 -15.85
N MET A 54 -12.72 -0.40 -15.51
CA MET A 54 -11.43 -0.21 -16.17
C MET A 54 -10.50 -1.41 -15.96
N LEU A 55 -10.41 -1.97 -14.73
CA LEU A 55 -9.65 -3.19 -14.43
C LEU A 55 -10.09 -4.39 -15.29
N LEU A 56 -11.41 -4.58 -15.44
CA LEU A 56 -11.95 -5.62 -16.29
C LEU A 56 -11.61 -5.37 -17.78
N ALA A 57 -11.72 -4.13 -18.24
CA ALA A 57 -11.44 -3.75 -19.62
C ALA A 57 -9.95 -3.90 -19.99
N ILE A 58 -9.02 -3.59 -19.08
CA ILE A 58 -7.57 -3.75 -19.34
C ILE A 58 -7.13 -5.21 -19.41
N THR A 59 -7.93 -6.15 -18.89
CA THR A 59 -7.57 -7.58 -18.91
C THR A 59 -7.32 -8.11 -20.33
N GLY A 60 -7.98 -7.53 -21.34
CA GLY A 60 -7.75 -7.84 -22.76
C GLY A 60 -6.73 -6.95 -23.50
N ARG A 61 -6.04 -6.04 -22.79
CA ARG A 61 -5.08 -5.09 -23.38
C ARG A 61 -3.63 -5.60 -23.35
N LYS A 62 -2.67 -4.76 -23.77
CA LYS A 62 -1.23 -5.09 -23.75
C LYS A 62 -0.70 -5.24 -22.33
N LEU A 63 0.41 -5.96 -22.16
CA LEU A 63 1.02 -6.20 -20.85
C LEU A 63 1.37 -4.89 -20.13
N VAL A 64 1.98 -3.95 -20.86
CA VAL A 64 2.38 -2.64 -20.33
C VAL A 64 1.19 -1.84 -19.78
N GLU A 65 0.05 -1.88 -20.45
CA GLU A 65 -1.16 -1.17 -20.01
C GLU A 65 -1.69 -1.77 -18.70
N LYS A 66 -1.68 -3.11 -18.58
CA LYS A 66 -2.12 -3.80 -17.36
C LYS A 66 -1.24 -3.46 -16.16
N LEU A 67 0.06 -3.62 -16.33
CA LEU A 67 1.04 -3.40 -15.25
C LEU A 67 1.05 -1.95 -14.77
N ASN A 68 1.03 -0.99 -15.70
CA ASN A 68 0.99 0.43 -15.33
C ASN A 68 -0.29 0.80 -14.57
N PHE A 69 -1.44 0.24 -14.97
CA PHE A 69 -2.69 0.54 -14.30
C PHE A 69 -2.71 0.00 -12.87
N ILE A 70 -2.22 -1.22 -12.66
CA ILE A 70 -2.05 -1.81 -11.32
C ILE A 70 -1.09 -0.94 -10.49
N ASP A 71 0.06 -0.55 -11.04
CA ASP A 71 1.03 0.28 -10.32
C ASP A 71 0.45 1.64 -9.89
N VAL A 72 -0.35 2.27 -10.74
CA VAL A 72 -1.03 3.53 -10.42
C VAL A 72 -2.03 3.31 -9.28
N ILE A 73 -2.86 2.27 -9.34
CA ILE A 73 -3.85 1.95 -8.29
C ILE A 73 -3.17 1.69 -6.94
N GLU A 74 -2.07 0.95 -6.93
CA GLU A 74 -1.28 0.69 -5.72
C GLU A 74 -0.64 1.95 -5.14
N ARG A 75 -0.02 2.78 -5.99
CA ARG A 75 0.64 4.03 -5.57
C ARG A 75 -0.35 5.10 -5.10
N LEU A 76 -1.59 5.07 -5.60
CA LEU A 76 -2.68 5.91 -5.10
C LEU A 76 -3.22 5.44 -3.75
N GLY A 77 -2.85 4.25 -3.27
CA GLY A 77 -3.30 3.72 -1.99
C GLY A 77 -4.74 3.21 -1.99
N ILE A 78 -5.32 2.95 -3.18
CA ILE A 78 -6.70 2.49 -3.33
C ILE A 78 -6.81 1.01 -3.73
N ALA A 79 -5.68 0.30 -3.85
CA ALA A 79 -5.63 -1.11 -4.24
C ALA A 79 -6.44 -2.06 -3.35
N TYR A 80 -6.62 -1.72 -2.07
CA TYR A 80 -7.40 -2.53 -1.12
C TYR A 80 -8.89 -2.70 -1.52
N HIS A 81 -9.40 -1.87 -2.44
CA HIS A 81 -10.74 -2.03 -3.01
C HIS A 81 -10.82 -3.03 -4.17
N TYR A 82 -9.68 -3.47 -4.70
CA TYR A 82 -9.57 -4.24 -5.95
C TYR A 82 -8.63 -5.44 -5.84
N GLU A 83 -8.37 -5.93 -4.61
CA GLU A 83 -7.39 -7.00 -4.37
C GLU A 83 -7.65 -8.24 -5.24
N LYS A 84 -8.92 -8.61 -5.40
CA LYS A 84 -9.33 -9.76 -6.22
C LYS A 84 -9.04 -9.53 -7.71
N GLU A 85 -9.44 -8.39 -8.25
CA GLU A 85 -9.25 -8.06 -9.66
C GLU A 85 -7.75 -7.96 -10.00
N ILE A 86 -6.96 -7.34 -9.12
CA ILE A 86 -5.51 -7.24 -9.29
C ILE A 86 -4.86 -8.63 -9.26
N ASP A 87 -5.21 -9.46 -8.27
CA ASP A 87 -4.66 -10.81 -8.17
C ASP A 87 -5.03 -11.66 -9.40
N GLU A 88 -6.27 -11.60 -9.88
CA GLU A 88 -6.68 -12.32 -11.09
C GLU A 88 -5.88 -11.88 -12.33
N ILE A 89 -5.58 -10.59 -12.48
CA ILE A 89 -4.76 -10.09 -13.59
C ILE A 89 -3.30 -10.56 -13.45
N LEU A 90 -2.72 -10.43 -12.26
CA LEU A 90 -1.34 -10.84 -11.99
C LEU A 90 -1.16 -12.36 -12.10
N TYR A 91 -2.13 -13.15 -11.67
CA TYR A 91 -2.17 -14.60 -11.84
C TYR A 91 -2.11 -15.00 -13.31
N ARG A 92 -2.91 -14.34 -14.16
CA ARG A 92 -2.87 -14.58 -15.62
C ARG A 92 -1.53 -14.20 -16.20
N ILE A 93 -1.02 -13.01 -15.87
CA ILE A 93 0.31 -12.55 -16.29
C ILE A 93 1.39 -13.57 -15.89
N TYR A 94 1.34 -14.11 -14.68
CA TYR A 94 2.32 -15.08 -14.19
C TYR A 94 2.28 -16.41 -14.98
N ASN A 95 1.09 -16.92 -15.28
CA ASN A 95 0.90 -18.22 -15.94
C ASN A 95 1.05 -18.15 -17.47
N GLU A 96 0.53 -17.09 -18.09
CA GLU A 96 0.54 -16.91 -19.55
C GLU A 96 1.93 -16.51 -20.05
N ASN A 97 2.67 -15.70 -19.28
CA ASN A 97 4.01 -15.23 -19.65
C ASN A 97 5.14 -16.20 -19.24
N SER A 98 4.91 -17.51 -19.40
CA SER A 98 5.95 -18.51 -19.18
C SER A 98 7.13 -18.37 -20.14
N LYS A 99 6.95 -17.65 -21.26
CA LYS A 99 7.96 -17.33 -22.26
C LYS A 99 8.07 -15.82 -22.42
N PHE A 100 9.19 -15.26 -22.01
CA PHE A 100 9.59 -13.86 -22.19
C PHE A 100 9.95 -13.61 -23.67
N GLU A 101 9.03 -13.91 -24.58
CA GLU A 101 9.27 -13.87 -26.02
C GLU A 101 8.36 -12.83 -26.66
N GLY A 102 8.94 -11.80 -27.28
CA GLY A 102 8.24 -10.74 -28.01
C GLY A 102 8.82 -9.35 -27.77
N ASP A 103 8.45 -8.40 -28.64
CA ASP A 103 8.96 -7.01 -28.60
C ASP A 103 8.63 -6.27 -27.29
N GLU A 104 7.59 -6.68 -26.56
CA GLU A 104 7.21 -6.09 -25.26
C GLU A 104 8.21 -6.41 -24.13
N TYR A 105 9.09 -7.40 -24.32
CA TYR A 105 10.13 -7.79 -23.35
C TYR A 105 11.50 -7.16 -23.62
N ASN A 106 11.63 -6.37 -24.68
CA ASN A 106 12.84 -5.59 -24.95
C ASN A 106 12.93 -4.31 -24.11
N ASP A 107 11.87 -3.99 -23.34
CA ASP A 107 11.84 -2.82 -22.46
C ASP A 107 12.15 -3.20 -21.01
N LEU A 108 13.32 -2.77 -20.54
CA LEU A 108 13.77 -2.97 -19.16
C LEU A 108 12.76 -2.43 -18.14
N CYS A 109 12.06 -1.33 -18.44
CA CYS A 109 11.07 -0.74 -17.54
C CYS A 109 9.87 -1.66 -17.34
N ILE A 110 9.36 -2.27 -18.42
CA ILE A 110 8.24 -3.22 -18.37
C ILE A 110 8.66 -4.47 -17.60
N CYS A 111 9.84 -5.00 -17.90
CA CYS A 111 10.39 -6.17 -17.23
C CYS A 111 10.56 -5.96 -15.72
N ALA A 112 11.18 -4.84 -15.32
CA ALA A 112 11.36 -4.51 -13.91
C ALA A 112 10.02 -4.29 -13.18
N LEU A 113 9.04 -3.66 -13.86
CA LEU A 113 7.71 -3.44 -13.31
C LEU A 113 6.98 -4.76 -13.08
N GLN A 114 6.97 -5.65 -14.08
CA GLN A 114 6.37 -6.98 -13.96
C GLN A 114 7.02 -7.79 -12.84
N PHE A 115 8.35 -7.84 -12.79
CA PHE A 115 9.09 -8.55 -11.76
C PHE A 115 8.69 -8.05 -10.36
N ARG A 116 8.69 -6.72 -10.18
CA ARG A 116 8.35 -6.08 -8.90
C ARG A 116 6.91 -6.42 -8.49
N LEU A 117 5.92 -6.19 -9.36
CA LEU A 117 4.51 -6.43 -9.02
C LEU A 117 4.27 -7.90 -8.68
N LEU A 118 4.77 -8.83 -9.49
CA LEU A 118 4.64 -10.26 -9.21
C LEU A 118 5.28 -10.64 -7.86
N ARG A 119 6.48 -10.14 -7.55
CA ARG A 119 7.14 -10.40 -6.27
C ARG A 119 6.39 -9.81 -5.08
N GLN A 120 5.85 -8.59 -5.21
CA GLN A 120 5.08 -7.93 -4.16
C GLN A 120 3.81 -8.72 -3.82
N HIS A 121 3.20 -9.37 -4.80
CA HIS A 121 2.02 -10.21 -4.65
C HIS A 121 2.33 -11.69 -4.35
N GLY A 122 3.58 -12.03 -4.05
CA GLY A 122 3.96 -13.38 -3.62
C GLY A 122 4.20 -14.40 -4.74
N TYR A 123 4.17 -13.98 -6.00
CA TYR A 123 4.50 -14.85 -7.12
C TYR A 123 6.01 -15.11 -7.21
N ASN A 124 6.39 -16.38 -7.24
CA ASN A 124 7.80 -16.78 -7.27
C ASN A 124 8.37 -16.74 -8.70
N ILE A 125 8.83 -15.56 -9.13
CA ILE A 125 9.48 -15.38 -10.42
C ILE A 125 11.00 -15.52 -10.34
N SER A 126 11.59 -16.33 -11.23
CA SER A 126 13.04 -16.52 -11.31
C SER A 126 13.74 -15.27 -11.88
N LEU A 127 14.92 -14.95 -11.36
CA LEU A 127 15.80 -13.91 -11.93
C LEU A 127 16.32 -14.30 -13.32
N SER A 128 16.45 -15.61 -13.60
CA SER A 128 16.96 -16.12 -14.88
C SER A 128 15.99 -15.96 -16.06
N LYS A 129 14.79 -15.41 -15.81
CA LYS A 129 13.76 -15.16 -16.82
C LYS A 129 13.84 -13.75 -17.44
N TYR A 130 14.72 -12.89 -16.91
CA TYR A 130 14.92 -11.50 -17.32
C TYR A 130 16.37 -11.24 -17.68
#